data_AF-A0A7J3W5E1-F1
#
_entry.id   AF-A0A7J3W5E1-F1
#
_cell.length_a   1.000
_cell.length_b   1.000
_cell.length_c   1.000
_cell.angle_alpha   90.00
_cell.angle_beta   90.00
_cell.angle_gamma   90.00
#
_symmetry.space_group_name_H-M   'P 1'
#
loop_
_entity.id
_entity.type
_entity.pdbx_description
1 polymer ?
#
loop_
_entity_poly.entity_id
_entity_poly.type
_entity_poly.pdbx_seq_one_letter_code
_entity_poly.pdbx_strand_id
1 'polypeptide(L)'
;MPEPIDLAYAIGLPPHEAIEYFEAKGYKITWNWYDLWEQAHAKAFTVAKVMRMDILMDIREMINKALKEGITFEQFKKELEPKLKAKGWWGIKFVSYPDGKVERIVEGTPWRLETIFRTNMQSAYMAGRYKAFMENVDDRPYWQYVAVLDRKTRPAHRALHGKVFRYDDPFWQTHFPPNGFNCFSDDTEIYTNEGWKLFKELHGKEDILTL
;
A
#
# COMPACT_ATOMS: atom_id res chain seq x y z
N MET A 1 -19.77 -13.31 -26.51
CA MET A 1 -18.39 -12.92 -26.16
C MET A 1 -18.38 -11.40 -26.03
N PRO A 2 -17.66 -10.79 -25.07
CA PRO A 2 -17.47 -9.34 -25.09
C PRO A 2 -16.81 -8.95 -26.42
N GLU A 3 -17.21 -7.80 -26.98
CA GLU A 3 -16.61 -7.32 -28.24
C GLU A 3 -15.11 -7.01 -28.05
N PRO A 4 -14.28 -7.19 -29.09
CA PRO A 4 -12.88 -6.84 -29.02
C PRO A 4 -12.72 -5.35 -28.69
N ILE A 5 -11.94 -5.06 -27.65
CA ILE A 5 -11.64 -3.70 -27.20
C ILE A 5 -10.78 -3.01 -28.26
N ASP A 6 -11.23 -1.86 -28.75
CA ASP A 6 -10.36 -0.93 -29.47
C ASP A 6 -9.59 -0.08 -28.46
N LEU A 7 -8.39 -0.56 -28.11
CA LEU A 7 -7.49 0.14 -27.19
C LEU A 7 -6.98 1.46 -27.78
N ALA A 8 -6.85 1.58 -29.11
CA ALA A 8 -6.40 2.82 -29.74
C ALA A 8 -7.47 3.92 -29.61
N TYR A 9 -8.73 3.55 -29.78
CA TYR A 9 -9.88 4.43 -29.51
C TYR A 9 -9.98 4.81 -28.03
N ALA A 10 -9.97 3.83 -27.12
CA ALA A 10 -10.12 4.08 -25.68
C ALA A 10 -9.00 4.95 -25.08
N ILE A 11 -7.77 4.89 -25.64
CA ILE A 11 -6.64 5.73 -25.23
C ILE A 11 -6.79 7.20 -25.69
N GLY A 12 -7.62 7.46 -26.70
CA GLY A 12 -7.90 8.82 -27.19
C GLY A 12 -9.00 9.57 -26.43
N LEU A 13 -9.77 8.88 -25.58
CA LEU A 13 -10.90 9.47 -24.86
C LEU A 13 -10.47 10.19 -23.57
N PRO A 14 -11.21 11.23 -23.14
CA PRO A 14 -11.15 11.74 -21.78
C PRO A 14 -11.43 10.62 -20.74
N PRO A 15 -10.85 10.68 -19.52
CA PRO A 15 -10.91 9.56 -18.57
C PRO A 15 -12.33 9.05 -18.26
N HIS A 16 -13.29 9.96 -18.07
CA HIS A 16 -14.70 9.63 -17.84
C HIS A 16 -15.30 8.79 -18.98
N GLU A 17 -15.09 9.23 -20.23
CA GLU A 17 -15.61 8.58 -21.44
C GLU A 17 -14.92 7.24 -21.70
N ALA A 18 -13.64 7.10 -21.33
CA ALA A 18 -12.94 5.82 -21.36
C ALA A 18 -13.52 4.81 -20.35
N ILE A 19 -13.84 5.25 -19.14
CA ILE A 19 -14.50 4.42 -18.11
C ILE A 19 -15.87 3.96 -18.62
N GLU A 20 -16.72 4.87 -19.11
CA GLU A 20 -18.02 4.55 -19.70
C GLU A 20 -17.90 3.57 -20.89
N TYR A 21 -16.87 3.72 -21.73
CA TYR A 21 -16.58 2.78 -22.82
C TYR A 21 -16.27 1.37 -22.31
N PHE A 22 -15.45 1.21 -21.26
CA PHE A 22 -15.16 -0.11 -20.68
C PHE A 22 -16.39 -0.72 -19.99
N GLU A 23 -17.18 0.07 -19.25
CA GLU A 23 -18.42 -0.40 -18.63
C GLU A 23 -19.46 -0.84 -19.67
N ALA A 24 -19.61 -0.08 -20.76
CA ALA A 24 -20.49 -0.42 -21.88
C ALA A 24 -20.05 -1.70 -22.62
N LYS A 25 -18.75 -2.04 -22.62
CA LYS A 25 -18.24 -3.34 -23.10
C LYS A 25 -18.36 -4.48 -22.08
N GLY A 26 -19.01 -4.25 -20.93
CA GLY A 26 -19.35 -5.26 -19.93
C GLY A 26 -18.32 -5.43 -18.81
N TYR A 27 -17.29 -4.59 -18.76
CA TYR A 27 -16.30 -4.60 -17.68
C TYR A 27 -16.88 -3.83 -16.48
N LYS A 28 -17.45 -4.55 -15.51
CA LYS A 28 -17.98 -3.93 -14.28
C LYS A 28 -16.86 -3.38 -13.41
N ILE A 29 -16.70 -2.06 -13.39
CA ILE A 29 -15.75 -1.36 -12.51
C ILE A 29 -16.46 -1.10 -11.19
N THR A 30 -16.31 -2.01 -10.22
CA THR A 30 -16.97 -1.89 -8.91
C THR A 30 -16.06 -1.21 -7.88
N TRP A 31 -16.69 -0.40 -7.01
CA TRP A 31 -16.06 0.37 -5.94
C TRP A 31 -15.14 -0.47 -5.05
N ASN A 32 -13.83 -0.37 -5.29
CA ASN A 32 -12.80 -0.85 -4.39
C ASN A 32 -11.47 -0.14 -4.68
N TRP A 33 -11.18 0.92 -3.91
CA TRP A 33 -9.88 1.63 -3.85
C TRP A 33 -9.37 2.35 -5.12
N TYR A 34 -9.97 2.14 -6.30
CA TYR A 34 -9.56 2.79 -7.56
C TYR A 34 -9.67 4.32 -7.55
N ASP A 35 -10.75 4.87 -6.96
CA ASP A 35 -11.09 6.30 -7.04
C ASP A 35 -10.10 7.23 -6.31
N LEU A 36 -9.40 6.72 -5.30
CA LEU A 36 -8.34 7.48 -4.62
C LEU A 36 -7.05 7.56 -5.45
N TRP A 37 -6.95 6.75 -6.51
CA TRP A 37 -5.71 6.48 -7.23
C TRP A 37 -5.60 7.21 -8.57
N GLU A 38 -6.74 7.46 -9.22
CA GLU A 38 -6.81 8.16 -10.51
C GLU A 38 -6.52 9.66 -10.40
N GLN A 39 -7.02 10.32 -9.35
CA GLN A 39 -6.85 11.77 -9.12
C GLN A 39 -5.37 12.20 -9.04
N ALA A 40 -4.44 11.28 -8.73
CA ALA A 40 -3.01 11.57 -8.57
C ALA A 40 -2.16 11.40 -9.86
N HIS A 41 -2.66 10.75 -10.93
CA HIS A 41 -1.80 10.19 -11.99
C HIS A 41 -2.10 10.69 -13.42
N ALA A 42 -2.69 11.88 -13.55
CA ALA A 42 -3.13 12.47 -14.82
C ALA A 42 -2.02 12.93 -15.80
N LYS A 43 -0.72 12.61 -15.58
CA LYS A 43 0.38 13.01 -16.51
C LYS A 43 1.38 11.88 -16.80
N ALA A 44 1.81 11.83 -18.07
CA ALA A 44 2.71 10.88 -18.75
C ALA A 44 2.05 9.67 -19.48
N PHE A 45 2.59 9.36 -20.67
CA PHE A 45 2.00 8.52 -21.74
C PHE A 45 2.62 7.10 -21.83
N THR A 46 1.75 6.12 -22.14
CA THR A 46 2.02 4.76 -22.74
C THR A 46 3.13 3.86 -22.14
N VAL A 47 3.17 2.59 -22.60
CA VAL A 47 4.04 1.43 -22.24
C VAL A 47 4.51 1.32 -20.79
N ALA A 48 5.30 2.27 -20.27
CA ALA A 48 5.59 2.38 -18.84
C ALA A 48 4.32 2.38 -17.96
N LYS A 49 3.19 2.92 -18.43
CA LYS A 49 1.88 2.77 -17.75
C LYS A 49 1.38 1.33 -17.72
N VAL A 50 1.52 0.58 -18.82
CA VAL A 50 1.13 -0.84 -18.91
C VAL A 50 2.06 -1.71 -18.08
N MET A 51 3.37 -1.53 -18.18
CA MET A 51 4.35 -2.22 -17.33
C MET A 51 4.08 -1.97 -15.84
N ARG A 52 3.77 -0.72 -15.44
CA ARG A 52 3.37 -0.43 -14.05
C ARG A 52 2.08 -1.14 -13.64
N MET A 53 1.11 -1.30 -14.55
CA MET A 53 -0.07 -2.12 -14.29
C MET A 53 0.31 -3.59 -14.09
N ASP A 54 1.11 -4.17 -14.98
CA ASP A 54 1.58 -5.57 -14.89
C ASP A 54 2.33 -5.86 -13.58
N ILE A 55 3.13 -4.90 -13.11
CA ILE A 55 3.85 -4.94 -11.82
C ILE A 55 2.86 -4.92 -10.65
N LEU A 56 1.85 -4.03 -10.70
CA LEU A 56 0.82 -3.95 -9.66
C LEU A 56 -0.06 -5.20 -9.63
N MET A 57 -0.35 -5.80 -10.78
CA MET A 57 -1.07 -7.07 -10.88
C MET A 57 -0.26 -8.22 -10.28
N ASP A 58 1.02 -8.38 -10.64
CA ASP A 58 1.91 -9.39 -10.03
C ASP A 58 1.95 -9.24 -8.49
N ILE A 59 2.11 -8.02 -7.99
CA ILE A 59 2.13 -7.73 -6.54
C ILE A 59 0.79 -8.11 -5.91
N ARG A 60 -0.34 -7.71 -6.50
CA ARG A 60 -1.70 -7.97 -5.98
C ARG A 60 -2.01 -9.46 -5.97
N GLU A 61 -1.66 -10.20 -7.02
CA GLU A 61 -1.80 -11.66 -7.08
C GLU A 61 -0.98 -12.34 -5.99
N MET A 62 0.26 -11.90 -5.79
CA MET A 62 1.13 -12.46 -4.74
C MET A 62 0.61 -12.17 -3.32
N ILE A 63 0.04 -10.99 -3.07
CA ILE A 63 -0.65 -10.65 -1.81
C ILE A 63 -1.91 -11.51 -1.62
N ASN A 64 -2.73 -11.68 -2.67
CA ASN A 64 -3.91 -12.55 -2.61
C ASN A 64 -3.53 -14.02 -2.33
N LYS A 65 -2.43 -14.50 -2.91
CA LYS A 65 -1.86 -15.82 -2.61
C LYS A 65 -1.45 -15.91 -1.13
N ALA A 66 -0.73 -14.91 -0.62
CA ALA A 66 -0.32 -14.86 0.78
C ALA A 66 -1.50 -14.87 1.76
N LEU A 67 -2.58 -14.16 1.46
CA LEU A 67 -3.80 -14.14 2.27
C LEU A 67 -4.57 -15.47 2.26
N LYS A 68 -4.53 -16.22 1.15
CA LYS A 68 -5.24 -17.51 1.00
C LYS A 68 -4.45 -18.70 1.53
N GLU A 69 -3.14 -18.71 1.29
CA GLU A 69 -2.26 -19.86 1.52
C GLU A 69 -1.36 -19.69 2.76
N GLY A 70 -1.32 -18.50 3.38
CA GLY A 70 -0.56 -18.25 4.60
C GLY A 70 0.97 -18.22 4.40
N ILE A 71 1.44 -17.88 3.19
CA ILE A 71 2.87 -17.91 2.86
C ILE A 71 3.66 -16.86 3.66
N THR A 72 4.92 -17.16 3.94
CA THR A 72 5.86 -16.26 4.62
C THR A 72 6.39 -15.16 3.71
N PHE A 73 6.95 -14.09 4.30
CA PHE A 73 7.64 -13.04 3.53
C PHE A 73 8.79 -13.60 2.67
N GLU A 74 9.56 -14.58 3.17
CA GLU A 74 10.65 -15.18 2.40
C GLU A 74 10.14 -15.91 1.14
N GLN A 75 8.99 -16.59 1.22
CA GLN A 75 8.33 -17.19 0.06
C GLN A 75 7.79 -16.11 -0.91
N PHE A 76 7.12 -15.09 -0.36
CA PHE A 76 6.63 -13.93 -1.13
C PHE A 76 7.76 -13.26 -1.93
N LYS A 77 8.88 -12.95 -1.28
CA LYS A 77 10.09 -12.36 -1.88
C LYS A 77 10.68 -13.29 -2.94
N LYS A 78 10.87 -14.57 -2.62
CA LYS A 78 11.48 -15.57 -3.52
C LYS A 78 10.69 -15.76 -4.82
N GLU A 79 9.36 -15.71 -4.78
CA GLU A 79 8.51 -15.84 -5.97
C GLU A 79 8.36 -14.54 -6.77
N LEU A 80 8.29 -13.39 -6.10
CA LEU A 80 7.94 -12.11 -6.73
C LEU A 80 9.17 -11.31 -7.21
N GLU A 81 10.27 -11.32 -6.46
CA GLU A 81 11.49 -10.57 -6.82
C GLU A 81 12.04 -10.92 -8.21
N PRO A 82 12.13 -12.19 -8.64
CA PRO A 82 12.58 -12.53 -9.99
C PRO A 82 11.64 -12.01 -11.09
N LYS A 83 10.32 -12.04 -10.87
CA LYS A 83 9.32 -11.53 -11.84
C LYS A 83 9.48 -10.02 -12.04
N LEU A 84 9.59 -9.28 -10.93
CA LEU A 84 9.73 -7.83 -10.97
C LEU A 84 11.07 -7.38 -11.56
N LYS A 85 12.17 -8.11 -11.27
CA LYS A 85 13.46 -7.95 -11.96
C LYS A 85 13.35 -8.18 -13.47
N ALA A 86 12.68 -9.25 -13.90
CA ALA A 86 12.48 -9.55 -15.32
C ALA A 86 11.62 -8.48 -16.04
N LYS A 87 10.63 -7.90 -15.35
CA LYS A 87 9.85 -6.73 -15.80
C LYS A 87 10.60 -5.39 -15.67
N GLY A 88 11.88 -5.43 -15.28
CA GLY A 88 12.74 -4.25 -15.17
C GLY A 88 12.38 -3.31 -14.02
N TRP A 89 11.58 -3.73 -13.03
CA TRP A 89 11.20 -2.92 -11.86
C TRP A 89 12.05 -3.28 -10.64
N TRP A 90 13.30 -2.83 -10.64
CA TRP A 90 14.24 -3.16 -9.57
C TRP A 90 15.37 -2.14 -9.43
N GLY A 91 15.77 -1.89 -8.18
CA GLY A 91 16.88 -1.01 -7.84
C GLY A 91 16.54 0.47 -7.94
N ILE A 92 17.56 1.25 -8.31
CA ILE A 92 17.50 2.71 -8.43
C ILE A 92 17.58 3.06 -9.92
N LYS A 93 16.66 3.91 -10.38
CA LYS A 93 16.67 4.51 -11.71
C LYS A 93 16.81 6.02 -11.61
N PHE A 94 17.31 6.62 -12.69
CA PHE A 94 17.30 8.07 -12.89
C PHE A 94 16.36 8.39 -14.05
N VAL A 95 15.38 9.25 -13.82
CA VAL A 95 14.41 9.67 -14.83
C VAL A 95 14.66 11.13 -15.16
N SER A 96 15.02 11.39 -16.42
CA SER A 96 15.15 12.73 -16.98
C SER A 96 13.81 13.23 -17.49
N TYR A 97 13.41 14.42 -17.07
CA TYR A 97 12.20 15.10 -17.50
C TYR A 97 12.48 16.11 -18.63
N PRO A 98 11.46 16.50 -19.43
CA PRO A 98 11.64 17.47 -20.51
C PRO A 98 12.11 18.86 -20.06
N ASP A 99 11.99 19.20 -18.77
CA ASP A 99 12.50 20.45 -18.19
C ASP A 99 13.98 20.34 -17.73
N GLY A 100 14.66 19.24 -18.06
CA GLY A 100 16.05 19.00 -17.73
C GLY A 100 16.31 18.48 -16.31
N LYS A 101 15.27 18.32 -15.48
CA LYS A 101 15.43 17.70 -14.16
C LYS A 101 15.73 16.21 -14.30
N VAL A 102 16.57 15.69 -13.39
CA VAL A 102 16.82 14.26 -13.24
C VAL A 102 16.42 13.86 -11.82
N GLU A 103 15.42 13.00 -11.69
CA GLU A 103 15.00 12.46 -10.37
C GLU A 103 15.51 11.05 -10.17
N ARG A 104 15.98 10.76 -8.95
CA ARG A 104 16.30 9.41 -8.50
C ARG A 104 15.01 8.72 -8.05
N ILE A 105 14.60 7.68 -8.76
CA ILE A 105 13.44 6.86 -8.42
C ILE A 105 13.93 5.50 -7.90
N VAL A 106 13.54 5.16 -6.67
CA VAL A 106 13.69 3.80 -6.14
C VAL A 106 12.47 2.98 -6.61
N GLU A 107 12.71 1.85 -7.27
CA GLU A 107 11.69 0.89 -7.70
C GLU A 107 11.62 -0.28 -6.71
N GLY A 108 11.72 -1.53 -7.18
CA GLY A 108 11.72 -2.72 -6.32
C GLY A 108 13.03 -2.88 -5.55
N THR A 109 12.91 -3.11 -4.25
CA THR A 109 14.01 -3.54 -3.36
C THR A 109 13.47 -4.57 -2.36
N PRO A 110 14.32 -5.40 -1.71
CA PRO A 110 13.85 -6.39 -0.74
C PRO A 110 13.06 -5.74 0.41
N TRP A 111 13.56 -4.61 0.94
CA TRP A 111 12.89 -3.80 1.95
C TRP A 111 11.52 -3.26 1.48
N ARG A 112 11.42 -2.84 0.21
CA ARG A 112 10.15 -2.35 -0.34
C ARG A 112 9.14 -3.49 -0.47
N LEU A 113 9.58 -4.69 -0.89
CA LEU A 113 8.74 -5.88 -0.91
C LEU A 113 8.27 -6.27 0.48
N GLU A 114 9.14 -6.19 1.50
CA GLU A 114 8.76 -6.42 2.90
C GLU A 114 7.71 -5.42 3.36
N THR A 115 7.92 -4.14 3.06
CA THR A 115 6.99 -3.07 3.39
C THR A 115 5.64 -3.26 2.71
N ILE A 116 5.62 -3.62 1.42
CA ILE A 116 4.39 -3.96 0.67
C ILE A 116 3.69 -5.16 1.33
N PHE A 117 4.41 -6.27 1.55
CA PHE A 117 3.87 -7.49 2.16
C PHE A 117 3.24 -7.22 3.51
N ARG A 118 4.05 -6.77 4.47
CA ARG A 118 3.65 -6.57 5.87
C ARG A 118 2.51 -5.53 5.98
N THR A 119 2.51 -4.47 5.17
CA THR A 119 1.45 -3.44 5.17
C THR A 119 0.13 -3.98 4.65
N ASN A 120 0.14 -4.70 3.52
CA ASN A 120 -1.09 -5.29 2.96
C ASN A 120 -1.65 -6.41 3.84
N MET A 121 -0.79 -7.30 4.35
CA MET A 121 -1.20 -8.38 5.26
C MET A 121 -1.78 -7.83 6.57
N GLN A 122 -1.17 -6.80 7.17
CA GLN A 122 -1.70 -6.14 8.36
C GLN A 122 -3.05 -5.47 8.08
N SER A 123 -3.19 -4.76 6.95
CA SER A 123 -4.42 -4.06 6.59
C SER A 123 -5.59 -5.05 6.36
N ALA A 124 -5.35 -6.11 5.59
CA ALA A 124 -6.34 -7.17 5.33
C ALA A 124 -6.75 -7.90 6.62
N TYR A 125 -5.79 -8.22 7.50
CA TYR A 125 -6.08 -8.85 8.79
C TYR A 125 -6.94 -7.95 9.69
N MET A 126 -6.64 -6.65 9.77
CA MET A 126 -7.45 -5.73 10.57
C MET A 126 -8.83 -5.46 9.97
N ALA A 127 -8.97 -5.42 8.64
CA ALA A 127 -10.28 -5.37 7.99
C ALA A 127 -11.14 -6.63 8.31
N GLY A 128 -10.52 -7.81 8.32
CA GLY A 128 -11.17 -9.05 8.78
C GLY A 128 -11.58 -8.99 10.25
N ARG A 129 -10.73 -8.45 11.14
CA ARG A 129 -11.07 -8.27 12.56
C ARG A 129 -12.17 -7.22 12.76
N TYR A 130 -12.17 -6.11 12.02
CA TYR A 130 -13.24 -5.12 12.05
C TYR A 130 -14.59 -5.77 11.73
N LYS A 131 -14.66 -6.53 10.63
CA LYS A 131 -15.86 -7.26 10.24
C LYS A 131 -16.33 -8.22 11.36
N ALA A 132 -15.44 -9.06 11.88
CA ALA A 132 -15.77 -10.01 12.94
C ALA A 132 -16.17 -9.35 14.27
N PHE A 133 -15.70 -8.13 14.54
CA PHE A 133 -16.13 -7.33 15.70
C PHE A 133 -17.50 -6.70 15.45
N MET A 134 -17.75 -6.16 14.25
CA MET A 134 -19.05 -5.61 13.84
C MET A 134 -20.16 -6.67 13.82
N GLU A 135 -19.85 -7.90 13.42
CA GLU A 135 -20.77 -9.06 13.46
C GLU A 135 -21.09 -9.53 14.91
N ASN A 136 -20.47 -8.94 15.93
CA ASN A 136 -20.54 -9.37 17.33
C ASN A 136 -20.80 -8.19 18.29
N VAL A 137 -21.31 -7.05 17.80
CA VAL A 137 -21.54 -5.86 18.63
C VAL A 137 -22.70 -6.04 19.61
N ASP A 138 -23.66 -6.92 19.34
CA ASP A 138 -24.80 -7.18 20.21
C ASP A 138 -24.36 -7.82 21.54
N ASP A 139 -23.46 -8.82 21.49
CA ASP A 139 -22.88 -9.46 22.68
C ASP A 139 -21.64 -8.72 23.22
N ARG A 140 -20.90 -8.02 22.35
CA ARG A 140 -19.61 -7.37 22.68
C ARG A 140 -19.50 -5.93 22.14
N PRO A 141 -20.35 -5.00 22.61
CA PRO A 141 -20.39 -3.63 22.11
C PRO A 141 -19.18 -2.76 22.51
N TYR A 142 -18.32 -3.23 23.41
CA TYR A 142 -17.15 -2.48 23.89
C TYR A 142 -15.85 -3.10 23.38
N TRP A 143 -15.01 -2.28 22.77
CA TRP A 143 -13.73 -2.67 22.19
C TRP A 143 -12.57 -2.03 22.96
N GLN A 144 -11.48 -2.78 23.14
CA GLN A 144 -10.27 -2.27 23.79
C GLN A 144 -9.20 -1.94 22.75
N TYR A 145 -8.56 -0.78 22.88
CA TYR A 145 -7.39 -0.42 22.10
C TYR A 145 -6.14 -1.15 22.64
N VAL A 146 -5.57 -2.04 21.84
CA VAL A 146 -4.40 -2.86 22.23
C VAL A 146 -3.20 -2.54 21.35
N ALA A 147 -2.29 -1.72 21.87
CA ALA A 147 -0.95 -1.54 21.29
C ALA A 147 -0.01 -2.72 21.64
N VAL A 148 1.01 -2.96 20.82
CA VAL A 148 2.01 -4.04 21.00
C VAL A 148 2.95 -3.77 22.20
N LEU A 149 3.09 -2.51 22.63
CA LEU A 149 3.88 -2.04 23.78
C LEU A 149 5.39 -2.30 23.74
N ASP A 150 5.94 -2.77 22.62
CA ASP A 150 7.37 -2.98 22.40
C ASP A 150 8.20 -1.66 22.41
N ARG A 151 9.51 -1.78 22.14
CA ARG A 151 10.41 -0.61 22.05
C ARG A 151 10.08 0.34 20.91
N LYS A 152 9.47 -0.14 19.81
CA LYS A 152 9.13 0.70 18.66
C LYS A 152 7.86 1.51 18.94
N THR A 153 6.88 0.93 19.65
CA THR A 153 5.55 1.51 19.93
C THR A 153 5.59 2.99 20.38
N ARG A 154 5.03 3.86 19.53
CA ARG A 154 4.81 5.30 19.74
C ARG A 154 4.23 5.64 21.12
N PRO A 155 4.67 6.75 21.76
CA PRO A 155 4.08 7.26 22.99
C PRO A 155 2.56 7.46 22.90
N ALA A 156 2.06 8.00 21.76
CA ALA A 156 0.63 8.18 21.53
C ALA A 156 -0.14 6.85 21.54
N HIS A 157 0.36 5.81 20.86
CA HIS A 157 -0.25 4.47 20.87
C HIS A 157 -0.15 3.81 22.25
N ARG A 158 0.95 4.02 22.98
CA ARG A 158 1.12 3.55 24.37
C ARG A 158 0.11 4.20 25.31
N ALA A 159 -0.15 5.49 25.18
CA ALA A 159 -1.16 6.24 25.95
C ALA A 159 -2.62 5.87 25.63
N LEU A 160 -2.85 5.12 24.54
CA LEU A 160 -4.15 4.55 24.19
C LEU A 160 -4.31 3.09 24.64
N HIS A 161 -3.22 2.38 24.93
CA HIS A 161 -3.28 0.97 25.31
C HIS A 161 -4.17 0.76 26.55
N GLY A 162 -5.06 -0.22 26.47
CA GLY A 162 -5.97 -0.58 27.55
C GLY A 162 -7.25 0.26 27.61
N LYS A 163 -7.33 1.40 26.91
CA LYS A 163 -8.56 2.20 26.83
C LYS A 163 -9.67 1.42 26.13
N VAL A 164 -10.89 1.58 26.64
CA VAL A 164 -12.08 0.89 26.16
C VAL A 164 -13.09 1.94 25.69
N PHE A 165 -13.64 1.74 24.51
CA PHE A 165 -14.66 2.58 23.89
C PHE A 165 -15.77 1.70 23.33
N ARG A 166 -17.00 2.24 23.18
CA ARG A 166 -18.07 1.52 22.49
C ARG A 166 -17.77 1.46 20.98
N TYR A 167 -18.29 0.46 20.27
CA TYR A 167 -17.96 0.20 18.86
C TYR A 167 -18.27 1.39 17.92
N ASP A 168 -19.26 2.20 18.26
CA ASP A 168 -19.75 3.37 17.53
C ASP A 168 -19.18 4.70 18.04
N ASP A 169 -18.23 4.66 18.99
CA ASP A 169 -17.53 5.86 19.46
C ASP A 169 -16.74 6.51 18.32
N PRO A 170 -16.87 7.84 18.09
CA PRO A 170 -16.11 8.55 17.05
C PRO A 170 -14.59 8.34 17.09
N PHE A 171 -14.02 7.95 18.25
CA PHE A 171 -12.65 7.51 18.38
C PHE A 171 -12.22 6.50 17.30
N TRP A 172 -13.06 5.50 16.99
CA TRP A 172 -12.72 4.44 16.05
C TRP A 172 -12.60 4.89 14.59
N GLN A 173 -13.22 6.01 14.21
CA GLN A 173 -13.13 6.56 12.85
C GLN A 173 -11.70 6.92 12.44
N THR A 174 -10.83 7.20 13.42
CA THR A 174 -9.41 7.58 13.20
C THR A 174 -8.41 6.66 13.92
N HIS A 175 -8.86 5.85 14.88
CA HIS A 175 -7.99 5.00 15.69
C HIS A 175 -8.17 3.50 15.49
N PHE A 176 -9.11 3.03 14.65
CA PHE A 176 -9.14 1.61 14.31
C PHE A 176 -7.90 1.20 13.49
N PRO A 177 -7.18 0.11 13.84
CA PRO A 177 -5.96 -0.29 13.14
C PRO A 177 -6.18 -0.67 11.65
N PRO A 178 -5.22 -0.42 10.74
CA PRO A 178 -3.88 0.12 10.99
C PRO A 178 -3.85 1.66 11.06
N ASN A 179 -3.69 2.21 12.26
CA ASN A 179 -3.67 3.66 12.54
C ASN A 179 -2.24 4.18 12.75
N GLY A 180 -1.32 3.77 11.86
CA GLY A 180 0.10 4.13 11.87
C GLY A 180 0.99 2.96 11.44
N PHE A 181 1.62 3.08 10.27
CA PHE A 181 2.50 2.03 9.74
C PHE A 181 3.87 2.01 10.44
N ASN A 182 4.44 0.82 10.63
CA ASN A 182 5.70 0.54 11.34
C ASN A 182 5.79 1.00 12.81
N CYS A 183 4.83 1.77 13.31
CA CYS A 183 4.69 2.19 14.71
C CYS A 183 5.92 2.85 15.36
N PHE A 184 6.88 3.37 14.59
CA PHE A 184 8.11 3.99 15.13
C PHE A 184 7.83 5.19 16.04
N SER A 185 8.41 5.18 17.23
CA SER A 185 8.57 6.36 18.07
C SER A 185 9.52 7.38 17.43
N ASP A 186 9.34 8.64 17.80
CA ASP A 186 10.15 9.79 17.37
C ASP A 186 11.65 9.57 17.61
N ASP A 187 12.01 8.83 18.67
CA ASP A 187 13.37 8.47 19.07
C ASP A 187 13.85 7.11 18.52
N THR A 188 13.15 6.52 17.53
CA THR A 188 13.68 5.33 16.85
C THR A 188 14.85 5.72 15.96
N GLU A 189 16.05 5.22 16.27
CA GLU A 189 17.21 5.31 15.37
C GLU A 189 17.00 4.53 14.07
N ILE A 190 17.23 5.19 12.95
CA ILE A 190 17.11 4.68 11.60
C ILE A 190 18.41 4.99 10.86
N TYR A 191 19.04 3.98 10.27
CA TYR A 191 20.22 4.21 9.45
C TYR A 191 19.79 4.74 8.09
N THR A 192 20.42 5.82 7.65
CA THR A 192 20.19 6.47 6.37
C THR A 192 21.49 6.58 5.57
N ASN A 193 21.41 7.00 4.32
CA ASN A 193 22.56 7.43 3.52
C ASN A 193 23.39 8.55 4.17
N GLU A 194 22.81 9.29 5.11
CA GLU A 194 23.47 10.35 5.89
C GLU A 194 23.92 9.89 7.29
N GLY A 195 23.83 8.59 7.59
CA GLY A 195 24.15 7.98 8.88
C GLY A 195 22.92 7.68 9.74
N TRP A 196 23.13 7.39 11.03
CA TRP A 196 22.03 7.18 11.98
C TRP A 196 21.32 8.51 12.28
N LYS A 197 20.00 8.53 12.13
CA LYS A 197 19.09 9.64 12.45
C LYS A 197 17.93 9.13 13.28
N LEU A 198 17.36 9.95 14.14
CA LEU A 198 16.10 9.62 14.82
C LEU A 198 14.92 9.77 13.84
N PHE A 199 13.87 8.97 13.99
CA PHE A 199 12.70 9.00 13.10
C PHE A 199 12.06 10.40 12.99
N LYS A 200 12.09 11.21 14.06
CA LYS A 200 11.65 12.62 14.08
C LYS A 200 12.52 13.59 13.27
N GLU A 201 13.75 13.19 12.95
CA GLU A 201 14.74 13.98 12.19
C GLU A 201 14.72 13.65 10.69
N LEU A 202 13.86 12.71 10.27
CA LEU A 202 13.66 12.38 8.87
C LEU A 202 12.71 13.40 8.23
N HIS A 203 13.17 14.09 7.19
CA HIS A 203 12.41 15.11 6.48
C HIS A 203 12.05 14.68 5.05
N GLY A 204 12.12 13.38 4.76
CA GLY A 204 11.73 12.77 3.49
C GLY A 204 12.74 12.98 2.36
N LYS A 205 13.98 13.40 2.69
CA LYS A 205 15.09 13.60 1.73
C LYS A 205 16.15 12.51 1.86
N GLU A 206 16.20 11.89 3.04
CA GLU A 206 17.11 10.82 3.43
C GLU A 206 16.72 9.48 2.78
N ASP A 207 17.71 8.75 2.25
CA ASP A 207 17.49 7.34 1.87
C ASP A 207 17.56 6.48 3.13
N ILE A 208 16.45 5.87 3.53
CA ILE A 208 16.42 4.91 4.65
C ILE A 208 17.11 3.61 4.21
N LEU A 209 18.16 3.21 4.93
CA LEU A 209 19.00 2.05 4.65
C LEU A 209 18.76 0.86 5.60
N THR A 210 18.19 1.06 6.79
CA THR A 210 17.75 -0.02 7.72
C THR A 210 16.41 0.30 8.39
N LEU A 211 15.70 -0.73 8.88
CA LEU A 211 14.54 -0.66 9.80
C LEU A 211 14.48 -1.90 10.72
#